data_AF-A0A7S4E142-F1
#
_entry.id   AF-A0A7S4E142-F1
#
_cell.length_a   1.000
_cell.length_b   1.000
_cell.length_c   1.000
_cell.angle_alpha   90.00
_cell.angle_beta   90.00
_cell.angle_gamma   90.00
#
_symmetry.space_group_name_H-M   'P 1'
#
loop_
_entity.id
_entity.type
_entity.pdbx_description
1 polymer ?
#
loop_
_entity_poly.entity_id
_entity_poly.type
_entity_poly.pdbx_seq_one_letter_code
_entity_poly.pdbx_strand_id
1 'polypeptide(L)'
;PCATSHSAAVASAVRDGLKKQGNQVQCISLYANSLGVVEDATVRGIPAPTEFHPALTDHERTHYYDVAKSGLAPDVEKAVNLLRWCDALVLVYPTWWFNVPGALKGFFDRTFLPHVAFRLPDEEIKNSTDTGLVPMLTNIKKIG
;
A
#
# COMPACT_ATOMS: atom_id res chain seq x y z
N PRO A 1 7.32 10.37 8.97
CA PRO A 1 8.75 10.76 9.04
C PRO A 1 8.86 12.04 9.87
N CYS A 2 10.02 12.28 10.49
CA CYS A 2 10.32 13.64 10.94
C CYS A 2 10.29 14.57 9.72
N ALA A 3 9.59 15.69 9.82
CA ALA A 3 9.41 16.63 8.70
C ALA A 3 10.75 17.14 8.14
N THR A 4 11.80 17.14 8.95
CA THR A 4 13.15 17.60 8.58
C THR A 4 14.08 16.48 8.08
N SER A 5 13.59 15.24 7.94
CA SER A 5 14.42 14.12 7.48
C SER A 5 14.76 14.21 5.98
N HIS A 6 15.92 13.66 5.59
CA HIS A 6 16.28 13.54 4.17
C HIS A 6 15.21 12.78 3.36
N SER A 7 14.63 11.72 3.91
CA SER A 7 13.53 10.99 3.26
C SER A 7 12.28 11.87 3.04
N ALA A 8 11.97 12.81 3.94
CA ALA A 8 10.87 13.76 3.74
C ALA A 8 11.17 14.77 2.62
N ALA A 9 12.42 15.23 2.51
CA ALA A 9 12.86 16.09 1.40
C ALA A 9 12.78 15.35 0.06
N VAL A 10 13.25 14.10 -0.01
CA VAL A 10 13.15 13.25 -1.22
C VAL A 10 11.69 13.02 -1.60
N ALA A 11 10.82 12.68 -0.64
CA ALA A 11 9.40 12.46 -0.91
C ALA A 11 8.72 13.72 -1.46
N SER A 12 9.05 14.91 -0.92
CA SER A 12 8.54 16.18 -1.44
C SER A 12 9.03 16.44 -2.88
N ALA A 13 10.33 16.25 -3.14
CA ALA A 13 10.89 16.46 -4.47
C ALA A 13 10.27 15.52 -5.53
N VAL A 14 10.04 14.25 -5.17
CA VAL A 14 9.35 13.27 -6.03
C VAL A 14 7.92 13.71 -6.32
N ARG A 15 7.14 14.05 -5.28
CA ARG A 15 5.76 14.52 -5.43
C ARG A 15 5.68 15.73 -6.35
N ASP A 16 6.49 16.74 -6.08
CA ASP A 16 6.44 18.02 -6.79
C ASP A 16 6.89 17.83 -8.25
N GLY A 17 7.90 17.00 -8.50
CA GLY A 17 8.33 16.62 -9.84
C GLY A 17 7.24 15.92 -10.65
N LEU A 18 6.58 14.91 -10.04
CA LEU A 18 5.50 14.18 -10.69
C LEU A 18 4.28 15.07 -10.97
N LYS A 19 3.88 15.92 -10.01
CA LYS A 19 2.80 16.90 -10.20
C LYS A 19 3.13 17.88 -11.34
N LYS A 20 4.38 18.38 -11.40
CA LYS A 20 4.84 19.30 -12.46
C LYS A 20 4.75 18.69 -13.86
N GLN A 21 4.88 17.38 -13.97
CA GLN A 21 4.71 16.63 -15.23
C GLN A 21 3.24 16.35 -15.58
N GLY A 22 2.29 16.81 -14.77
CA GLY A 22 0.85 16.63 -15.00
C GLY A 22 0.27 15.33 -14.44
N ASN A 23 1.04 14.58 -13.65
CA ASN A 23 0.55 13.35 -13.02
C ASN A 23 -0.35 13.67 -11.81
N GLN A 24 -1.39 12.86 -11.61
CA GLN A 24 -2.12 12.84 -10.34
C GLN A 24 -1.26 12.11 -9.30
N VAL A 25 -1.10 12.71 -8.13
CA VAL A 25 -0.22 12.17 -7.08
C VAL A 25 -0.95 12.11 -5.76
N GLN A 26 -1.05 10.91 -5.20
CA GLN A 26 -1.53 10.65 -3.85
C GLN A 26 -0.32 10.31 -2.98
N CYS A 27 -0.15 11.01 -1.85
CA CYS A 27 0.97 10.80 -0.94
C CYS A 27 0.47 10.22 0.38
N ILE A 28 1.16 9.19 0.86
CA ILE A 28 0.87 8.53 2.13
C ILE A 28 2.11 8.60 3.02
N SER A 29 1.94 9.05 4.25
CA SER A 29 2.96 8.94 5.31
C SER A 29 2.52 7.92 6.35
N LEU A 30 3.19 6.77 6.41
CA LEU A 30 2.93 5.70 7.40
C LEU A 30 3.26 6.06 8.86
N TYR A 31 3.73 7.28 9.08
CA TYR A 31 4.13 7.80 10.39
C TYR A 31 3.44 9.12 10.72
N ALA A 32 2.64 9.65 9.79
CA ALA A 32 1.74 10.75 10.12
C ALA A 32 0.51 10.13 10.80
N ASN A 33 -0.08 10.82 11.77
CA ASN A 33 -1.22 10.35 12.58
C ASN A 33 -2.53 10.16 11.77
N SER A 34 -2.42 10.00 10.46
CA SER A 34 -3.50 9.87 9.49
C SER A 34 -2.87 9.48 8.16
N LEU A 35 -3.47 8.55 7.40
CA LEU A 35 -3.21 8.35 5.96
C LEU A 35 -3.66 9.59 5.17
N GLY A 36 -3.07 10.74 5.46
CA GLY A 36 -3.40 12.02 4.88
C GLY A 36 -2.81 12.13 3.49
N VAL A 37 -3.68 12.16 2.50
CA VAL A 37 -3.37 12.77 1.21
C VAL A 37 -2.97 14.21 1.48
N VAL A 38 -1.67 14.50 1.39
CA VAL A 38 -1.20 15.88 1.35
C VAL A 38 -1.56 16.44 -0.03
N GLU A 39 -2.67 17.19 -0.06
CA GLU A 39 -3.22 17.98 -1.16
C GLU A 39 -4.02 17.22 -2.23
N ASP A 40 -5.24 16.80 -1.88
CA ASP A 40 -6.49 17.04 -2.64
C ASP A 40 -7.64 16.25 -1.96
N ALA A 41 -8.12 16.75 -0.81
CA ALA A 41 -9.27 16.18 -0.12
C ALA A 41 -10.62 16.43 -0.85
N THR A 42 -10.59 16.88 -2.11
CA THR A 42 -11.79 17.16 -2.92
C THR A 42 -11.96 16.26 -4.13
N VAL A 43 -11.16 15.21 -4.28
CA VAL A 43 -11.52 14.07 -5.16
C VAL A 43 -12.67 13.28 -4.50
N ARG A 44 -13.89 13.79 -4.71
CA ARG A 44 -15.22 13.25 -4.41
C ARG A 44 -15.28 11.96 -3.58
N GLY A 45 -15.59 12.09 -2.28
CA GLY A 45 -16.25 11.03 -1.50
C GLY A 45 -15.39 10.14 -0.61
N ILE A 46 -14.09 10.39 -0.47
CA ILE A 46 -13.22 9.60 0.41
C ILE A 46 -13.19 10.26 1.82
N PRO A 47 -13.66 9.57 2.89
CA PRO A 47 -13.71 10.13 4.23
C PRO A 47 -12.31 10.39 4.82
N ALA A 48 -12.25 11.37 5.74
CA ALA A 48 -11.07 11.84 6.45
C ALA A 48 -10.11 10.71 6.90
N PRO A 49 -8.80 10.99 6.97
CA PRO A 49 -7.80 9.94 7.08
C PRO A 49 -7.90 9.20 8.42
N THR A 50 -8.05 7.87 8.36
CA THR A 50 -7.84 6.98 9.51
C THR A 50 -6.34 6.75 9.65
N GLU A 51 -5.86 6.68 10.89
CA GLU A 51 -4.51 6.21 11.19
C GLU A 51 -4.33 4.78 10.65
N PHE A 52 -3.18 4.49 10.04
CA PHE A 52 -2.86 3.14 9.58
C PHE A 52 -1.99 2.44 10.61
N HIS A 53 -2.47 1.31 11.12
CA HIS A 53 -1.71 0.55 12.10
C HIS A 53 -0.86 -0.52 11.39
N PRO A 54 0.48 -0.53 11.51
CA PRO A 54 1.28 -1.48 10.75
C PRO A 54 1.19 -2.93 11.26
N ALA A 55 0.75 -3.14 12.51
CA ALA A 55 0.65 -4.48 13.08
C ALA A 55 -0.66 -5.18 12.67
N LEU A 56 -0.56 -6.45 12.28
CA LEU A 56 -1.73 -7.32 12.11
C LEU A 56 -2.47 -7.49 13.44
N THR A 57 -3.78 -7.23 13.42
CA THR A 57 -4.67 -7.57 14.53
C THR A 57 -4.84 -9.08 14.64
N ASP A 58 -5.36 -9.55 15.77
CA ASP A 58 -5.67 -10.98 15.96
C ASP A 58 -6.71 -11.49 14.95
N HIS A 59 -7.73 -10.67 14.67
CA HIS A 59 -8.74 -10.96 13.66
C HIS A 59 -8.12 -11.10 12.26
N GLU A 60 -7.29 -10.15 11.84
CA GLU A 60 -6.64 -10.20 10.52
C GLU A 60 -5.67 -11.37 10.38
N ARG A 61 -4.93 -11.69 11.45
CA ARG A 61 -4.05 -12.86 11.46
C ARG A 61 -4.83 -14.16 11.30
N THR A 62 -5.97 -14.26 11.98
CA THR A 62 -6.84 -15.45 11.93
C THR A 62 -7.48 -15.63 10.55
N HIS A 63 -7.82 -14.53 9.87
CA HIS A 63 -8.52 -14.56 8.58
C HIS A 63 -7.65 -14.17 7.39
N TYR A 64 -6.32 -14.27 7.53
CA TYR A 64 -5.35 -13.76 6.55
C TYR A 64 -5.57 -14.29 5.12
N TYR A 65 -6.05 -15.53 4.98
CA TYR A 65 -6.30 -16.17 3.68
C TYR A 65 -7.77 -16.11 3.21
N ASP A 66 -8.69 -15.67 4.08
CA ASP A 66 -10.14 -15.65 3.82
C ASP A 66 -10.68 -14.21 3.71
N VAL A 67 -9.83 -13.27 3.29
CA VAL A 67 -10.12 -11.83 3.24
C VAL A 67 -11.34 -11.50 2.39
N ALA A 68 -11.60 -12.29 1.33
CA ALA A 68 -12.81 -12.15 0.51
C ALA A 68 -14.11 -12.34 1.30
N LYS A 69 -14.08 -13.08 2.42
CA LYS A 69 -15.22 -13.31 3.32
C LYS A 69 -15.17 -12.40 4.55
N SER A 70 -14.00 -12.23 5.15
CA SER A 70 -13.85 -11.46 6.40
C SER A 70 -13.89 -9.95 6.21
N GLY A 71 -13.71 -9.47 4.97
CA GLY A 71 -13.58 -8.06 4.67
C GLY A 71 -12.23 -7.48 5.08
N LEU A 72 -12.02 -6.20 4.73
CA LEU A 72 -10.83 -5.42 5.08
C LEU A 72 -11.14 -4.46 6.23
N ALA A 73 -10.17 -4.26 7.12
CA ALA A 73 -10.26 -3.18 8.11
C ALA A 73 -10.33 -1.81 7.40
N PRO A 74 -11.00 -0.79 7.95
CA PRO A 74 -11.22 0.48 7.25
C PRO A 74 -9.94 1.23 6.84
N ASP A 75 -8.86 1.11 7.63
CA ASP A 75 -7.56 1.71 7.31
C ASP A 75 -6.84 0.94 6.19
N VAL A 76 -6.96 -0.39 6.18
CA VAL A 76 -6.46 -1.26 5.11
C VAL A 76 -7.22 -1.04 3.82
N GLU A 77 -8.55 -0.97 3.86
CA GLU A 77 -9.38 -0.77 2.67
C GLU A 77 -9.01 0.53 1.94
N LYS A 78 -8.76 1.63 2.68
CA LYS A 78 -8.27 2.88 2.10
C LYS A 78 -6.92 2.71 1.39
N ALA A 79 -5.97 2.05 2.04
CA ALA A 79 -4.66 1.78 1.44
C ALA A 79 -4.77 0.89 0.19
N VAL A 80 -5.62 -0.14 0.22
CA VAL A 80 -5.91 -1.02 -0.92
C VAL A 80 -6.55 -0.25 -2.07
N ASN A 81 -7.46 0.68 -1.78
CA ASN A 81 -8.07 1.52 -2.81
C ASN A 81 -7.04 2.45 -3.47
N LEU A 82 -6.05 2.96 -2.73
CA LEU A 82 -4.94 3.73 -3.30
C LEU A 82 -4.04 2.86 -4.19
N LEU A 83 -3.77 1.61 -3.78
CA LEU A 83 -3.02 0.64 -4.60
C LEU A 83 -3.77 0.27 -5.88
N ARG A 84 -5.10 0.19 -5.85
CA ARG A 84 -5.95 -0.06 -7.03
C ARG A 84 -6.09 1.17 -7.93
N TRP A 85 -5.95 2.38 -7.37
CA TRP A 85 -6.08 3.64 -8.10
C TRP A 85 -4.81 4.00 -8.88
N CYS A 86 -3.62 3.66 -8.40
CA CYS A 86 -2.37 4.14 -9.00
C CYS A 86 -1.85 3.27 -10.15
N ASP A 87 -1.23 3.88 -11.16
CA ASP A 87 -0.48 3.15 -12.19
C ASP A 87 0.99 2.91 -11.81
N ALA A 88 1.48 3.64 -10.80
CA ALA A 88 2.84 3.51 -10.30
C ALA A 88 2.92 3.74 -8.80
N LEU A 89 3.83 3.02 -8.14
CA LEU A 89 4.08 3.10 -6.70
C LEU A 89 5.53 3.53 -6.45
N VAL A 90 5.73 4.67 -5.79
CA VAL A 90 7.05 5.14 -5.39
C VAL A 90 7.20 5.01 -3.87
N LEU A 91 8.25 4.31 -3.43
CA LEU A 91 8.53 4.05 -2.03
C LEU A 91 9.75 4.86 -1.60
N VAL A 92 9.55 5.78 -0.67
CA VAL A 92 10.63 6.59 -0.09
C VAL A 92 10.79 6.22 1.37
N TYR A 93 11.87 5.52 1.70
CA TYR A 93 12.15 5.05 3.05
C TYR A 93 13.65 4.99 3.32
N PRO A 94 14.10 5.16 4.57
CA PRO A 94 15.46 4.81 4.96
C PRO A 94 15.59 3.29 5.08
N THR A 95 16.72 2.73 4.65
CA THR A 95 17.04 1.31 4.89
C THR A 95 17.43 1.11 6.34
N TRP A 96 16.69 0.28 7.08
CA TRP A 96 16.98 -0.08 8.46
C TRP A 96 17.16 -1.58 8.56
N TRP A 97 18.24 -2.03 9.23
CA TRP A 97 18.56 -3.46 9.35
C TRP A 97 18.53 -4.21 8.01
N PHE A 98 19.13 -3.60 6.98
CA PHE A 98 19.17 -4.15 5.61
C PHE A 98 17.79 -4.41 4.99
N ASN A 99 16.73 -3.76 5.49
CA ASN A 99 15.37 -3.96 5.03
C ASN A 99 14.55 -2.65 5.08
N VAL A 100 13.28 -2.73 4.68
CA VAL A 100 12.29 -1.65 4.86
C VAL A 100 11.99 -1.44 6.36
N PRO A 101 11.62 -0.22 6.80
CA PRO A 101 11.17 0.02 8.17
C PRO A 101 9.96 -0.86 8.55
N GLY A 102 9.83 -1.21 9.83
CA GLY A 102 8.74 -2.05 10.32
C GLY A 102 7.34 -1.53 9.96
N ALA A 103 7.15 -0.21 9.92
CA ALA A 103 5.89 0.40 9.47
C ALA A 103 5.56 0.08 8.01
N LEU A 104 6.56 0.14 7.12
CA LEU A 104 6.39 -0.20 5.70
C LEU A 104 6.25 -1.72 5.49
N LYS A 105 6.97 -2.54 6.26
CA LYS A 105 6.76 -3.99 6.26
C LYS A 105 5.32 -4.33 6.66
N GLY A 106 4.83 -3.73 7.73
CA GLY A 106 3.44 -3.89 8.18
C GLY A 106 2.41 -3.40 7.16
N PHE A 107 2.71 -2.33 6.44
CA PHE A 107 1.90 -1.91 5.30
C PHE A 107 1.77 -3.00 4.25
N PHE A 108 2.89 -3.62 3.83
CA PHE A 108 2.82 -4.76 2.90
C PHE A 108 2.05 -5.93 3.49
N ASP A 109 2.31 -6.30 4.75
CA ASP A 109 1.65 -7.43 5.39
C ASP A 109 0.13 -7.28 5.48
N ARG A 110 -0.38 -6.06 5.67
CA ARG A 110 -1.82 -5.80 5.77
C ARG A 110 -2.48 -5.46 4.44
N THR A 111 -1.74 -5.09 3.39
CA THR A 111 -2.35 -4.66 2.11
C THR A 111 -2.08 -5.61 0.95
N PHE A 112 -0.98 -6.36 0.97
CA PHE A 112 -0.63 -7.32 -0.07
C PHE A 112 -1.23 -8.70 0.28
N LEU A 113 -2.54 -8.70 0.50
CA LEU A 113 -3.31 -9.86 0.93
C LEU A 113 -3.75 -10.73 -0.25
N PRO A 114 -4.07 -12.01 -0.01
CA PRO A 114 -4.81 -12.83 -0.96
C PRO A 114 -6.11 -12.14 -1.39
N HIS A 115 -6.46 -12.27 -2.68
CA HIS A 115 -7.58 -11.57 -3.34
C HIS A 115 -7.44 -10.04 -3.45
N VAL A 116 -6.34 -9.47 -2.96
CA VAL A 116 -5.96 -8.06 -3.16
C VAL A 116 -4.77 -7.96 -4.09
N ALA A 117 -3.61 -8.47 -3.68
CA ALA A 117 -2.36 -8.39 -4.44
C ALA A 117 -2.12 -9.62 -5.32
N PHE A 118 -2.59 -10.78 -4.90
CA PHE A 118 -2.46 -12.04 -5.62
C PHE A 118 -3.59 -13.00 -5.29
N ARG A 119 -3.80 -13.99 -6.14
CA ARG A 119 -4.65 -15.15 -5.87
C ARG A 119 -3.77 -16.38 -5.70
N LEU A 120 -4.08 -17.20 -4.71
CA LEU A 120 -3.45 -18.51 -4.53
C LEU A 120 -3.95 -19.50 -5.60
N PRO A 121 -3.13 -20.46 -6.03
CA PRO A 121 -3.58 -21.50 -6.95
C PRO A 121 -4.70 -22.33 -6.33
N ASP A 122 -5.67 -22.73 -7.16
CA ASP A 122 -6.70 -23.68 -6.76
C ASP A 122 -6.08 -25.05 -6.45
N GLU A 123 -6.76 -25.88 -5.63
CA GLU A 123 -6.26 -27.19 -5.19
C GLU A 123 -5.76 -28.08 -6.35
N GLU A 124 -6.35 -27.98 -7.54
CA GLU A 124 -5.94 -28.73 -8.74
C GLU A 124 -4.59 -28.28 -9.34
N ILE A 125 -4.16 -27.03 -9.11
CA ILE A 125 -2.94 -26.45 -9.72
C ILE A 125 -1.70 -26.70 -8.83
N LYS A 126 -1.87 -27.27 -7.63
CA LYS A 126 -0.78 -27.55 -6.67
C LYS A 126 0.32 -28.50 -7.18
N ASN A 127 0.11 -29.18 -8.31
CA ASN A 127 1.10 -30.07 -8.93
C ASN A 127 1.90 -29.42 -10.08
N SER A 128 1.74 -28.11 -10.34
CA SER A 128 2.53 -27.38 -11.32
C SER A 128 3.85 -26.88 -10.71
N THR A 129 4.95 -26.93 -11.46
CA THR A 129 6.25 -26.35 -11.08
C THR A 129 6.26 -24.82 -11.09
N ASP A 130 5.16 -24.21 -11.55
CA ASP A 130 4.91 -22.78 -11.46
C ASP A 130 4.22 -22.48 -10.12
N THR A 131 4.67 -21.43 -9.40
CA THR A 131 4.20 -21.11 -8.02
C THR A 131 2.68 -20.97 -7.89
N GLY A 132 1.96 -20.86 -9.02
CA GLY A 132 0.51 -20.83 -9.09
C GLY A 132 -0.12 -19.53 -8.59
N LEU A 133 0.72 -18.58 -8.14
CA LEU A 133 0.30 -17.25 -7.71
C LEU A 133 -0.08 -16.41 -8.92
N VAL A 134 -1.32 -15.92 -8.96
CA VAL A 134 -1.78 -15.01 -10.02
C VAL A 134 -1.76 -13.58 -9.49
N PRO A 135 -0.99 -12.64 -10.08
CA PRO A 135 -0.96 -11.25 -9.63
C PRO A 135 -2.30 -10.56 -9.90
N MET A 136 -2.75 -9.72 -8.95
CA MET A 136 -4.02 -9.00 -9.04
C MET A 136 -3.86 -7.48 -9.12
N LEU A 137 -2.78 -6.90 -8.59
CA LEU A 137 -2.44 -5.47 -8.76
C LEU A 137 -1.77 -5.21 -10.12
N THR A 138 -2.48 -5.54 -11.20
CA THR A 138 -1.96 -5.48 -12.58
C THR A 138 -1.94 -4.07 -13.17
N ASN A 139 -2.56 -3.11 -12.48
CA ASN A 139 -2.51 -1.69 -12.79
C ASN A 139 -1.12 -1.07 -12.56
N ILE A 140 -0.38 -1.56 -11.56
CA ILE A 140 0.92 -0.99 -11.17
C ILE A 140 2.01 -1.48 -12.13
N LYS A 141 2.65 -0.54 -12.82
CA LYS A 141 3.67 -0.80 -13.84
C LYS A 141 5.01 -0.15 -13.46
N LYS A 142 6.09 -0.72 -13.98
CA LYS A 142 7.41 -0.10 -13.90
C LYS A 142 7.39 1.20 -14.69
N ILE A 143 7.76 2.31 -14.03
CA ILE A 143 8.00 3.59 -14.70
C ILE A 143 9.26 3.43 -15.55
N GLY A 144 9.16 3.74 -16.84
CA GLY A 144 10.22 3.64 -17.85
C GLY A 144 10.39 4.94 -18.60
#